data_AF-A0A7W0FBG8-F1
#
_entry.id   AF-A0A7W0FBG8-F1
#
_cell.length_a   1.000
_cell.length_b   1.000
_cell.length_c   1.000
_cell.angle_alpha   90.00
_cell.angle_beta   90.00
_cell.angle_gamma   90.00
#
_symmetry.space_group_name_H-M   'P 1'
#
loop_
_entity.id
_entity.type
_entity.pdbx_description
1 polymer ?
#
loop_
_entity_poly.entity_id
_entity_poly.type
_entity_poly.pdbx_seq_one_letter_code
_entity_poly.pdbx_strand_id
1 'polypeptide(L)'
;MVRRFLVILHTSRSQSERGQALPFMTIMVMILLLCWMMIINVGRLMSERMMMQNAADNAAISAAIHQARTMNMVNRINQMIAKVFYDAIPIGPTIGMGAMHPLAVMGAGGGTYGVCGLVPIVPQLFQNDVTKIAATIDVIPLGMTKCSMGTGNGSAELKTGIQLLKSLVDGLIPIQEAIAQAGPLYSAIIAREVAWKQAYDAEGNTCGADTGLADVIITSLGLGLERNDTKITYYSAKHTYISVPPIPIFLPPGLHVHIVTPVEYKKTEKSWYYVKDETKFSKKKITVTAVKRSGSASNAGYPFGKGLFKGIKDWPEIRTIAAAAYYNTKGPGFRIAKETKIKETIEAFDDSERSGNRGGWKAHLVPAGLGTRH
;
A
#
# COMPACT_ATOMS: atom_id res chain seq x y z
N MET A 1 -98.88 -67.50 -9.62
CA MET A 1 -97.49 -67.13 -9.98
C MET A 1 -97.20 -65.75 -9.37
N VAL A 2 -96.68 -65.70 -8.14
CA VAL A 2 -96.54 -64.46 -7.35
C VAL A 2 -95.05 -64.19 -7.12
N ARG A 3 -94.49 -63.22 -7.85
CA ARG A 3 -93.12 -62.73 -7.65
C ARG A 3 -93.11 -61.77 -6.45
N ARG A 4 -92.50 -62.19 -5.34
CA ARG A 4 -92.17 -61.30 -4.20
C ARG A 4 -90.96 -60.44 -4.59
N PHE A 5 -91.21 -59.16 -4.84
CA PHE A 5 -90.16 -58.14 -4.93
C PHE A 5 -89.66 -57.84 -3.52
N LEU A 6 -88.42 -58.25 -3.22
CA LEU A 6 -87.70 -57.87 -2.00
C LEU A 6 -87.15 -56.45 -2.22
N VAL A 7 -87.89 -55.43 -1.78
CA VAL A 7 -87.42 -54.04 -1.77
C VAL A 7 -86.44 -53.89 -0.61
N ILE A 8 -85.14 -53.97 -0.91
CA ILE A 8 -84.08 -53.57 0.03
C ILE A 8 -84.11 -52.04 0.08
N LEU A 9 -84.83 -51.49 1.07
CA LEU A 9 -84.74 -50.08 1.42
C LEU A 9 -83.32 -49.79 1.92
N HIS A 10 -82.48 -49.30 1.01
CA HIS A 10 -81.19 -48.72 1.36
C HIS A 10 -81.48 -47.42 2.10
N THR A 11 -81.59 -47.50 3.43
CA THR A 11 -81.64 -46.33 4.29
C THR A 11 -80.29 -45.63 4.18
N SER A 12 -80.21 -44.65 3.27
CA SER A 12 -79.08 -43.73 3.20
C SER A 12 -79.03 -42.97 4.53
N ARG A 13 -78.26 -43.50 5.48
CA ARG A 13 -77.94 -42.84 6.74
C ARG A 13 -77.24 -41.55 6.34
N SER A 14 -77.94 -40.40 6.38
CA SER A 14 -77.30 -39.11 6.17
C SER A 14 -76.31 -38.93 7.32
N GLN A 15 -75.04 -39.31 7.09
CA GLN A 15 -74.00 -39.01 8.04
C GLN A 15 -73.93 -37.49 8.14
N SER A 16 -74.26 -36.98 9.32
CA SER A 16 -74.20 -35.56 9.59
C SER A 16 -72.75 -35.11 9.51
N GLU A 17 -72.34 -34.53 8.39
CA GLU A 17 -70.99 -33.96 8.20
C GLU A 17 -70.78 -32.65 8.98
N ARG A 18 -71.80 -32.19 9.72
CA ARG A 18 -71.82 -30.92 10.48
C ARG A 18 -70.80 -30.82 11.63
N GLY A 19 -69.93 -31.80 11.83
CA GLY A 19 -68.83 -31.75 12.81
C GLY A 19 -67.41 -31.83 12.22
N GLN A 20 -67.27 -32.12 10.92
CA GLN A 20 -65.94 -32.38 10.34
C GLN A 20 -65.16 -31.10 9.99
N ALA A 21 -65.86 -29.98 9.75
CA ALA A 21 -65.21 -28.72 9.40
C ALA A 21 -64.29 -28.19 10.52
N LEU A 22 -64.63 -28.43 11.79
CA LEU A 22 -63.86 -27.93 12.93
C LEU A 22 -62.44 -28.51 13.01
N PRO A 23 -62.20 -29.84 13.02
CA PRO A 23 -60.85 -30.39 13.03
C PRO A 23 -60.03 -30.01 11.80
N PHE A 24 -60.64 -29.91 10.61
CA PHE A 24 -59.94 -29.43 9.41
C PHE A 24 -59.48 -27.98 9.56
N MET A 25 -60.35 -27.10 10.07
CA MET A 25 -59.98 -25.71 10.34
C MET A 25 -58.87 -25.62 11.39
N THR A 26 -58.93 -26.42 12.46
CA THR A 26 -57.88 -26.45 13.50
C THR A 26 -56.53 -26.90 12.93
N ILE A 27 -56.51 -27.98 12.14
CA ILE A 27 -55.28 -28.46 11.51
C ILE A 27 -54.73 -27.42 10.53
N MET A 28 -55.60 -26.80 9.73
CA MET A 28 -55.18 -25.77 8.77
C MET A 28 -54.60 -24.54 9.46
N VAL A 29 -55.25 -24.04 10.53
CA VAL A 29 -54.72 -22.93 11.34
C VAL A 29 -53.38 -23.30 11.97
N MET A 30 -53.24 -24.52 12.50
CA MET A 30 -51.96 -25.00 13.04
C MET A 30 -50.86 -25.00 11.98
N ILE A 31 -51.13 -25.53 10.78
CA ILE A 31 -50.18 -25.54 9.66
C ILE A 31 -49.79 -24.10 9.28
N LEU A 32 -50.76 -23.19 9.17
CA LEU A 32 -50.50 -21.79 8.85
C LEU A 32 -49.61 -21.11 9.90
N LEU A 33 -49.82 -21.39 11.19
CA LEU A 33 -48.96 -20.89 12.27
C LEU A 33 -47.53 -21.46 12.15
N LEU A 34 -47.37 -22.75 11.86
CA LEU A 34 -46.05 -23.35 11.64
C LEU A 34 -45.32 -22.70 10.44
N CYS A 35 -46.02 -22.51 9.32
CA CYS A 35 -45.49 -21.81 8.15
C CYS A 35 -45.07 -20.38 8.48
N TRP A 36 -45.89 -19.65 9.23
CA TRP A 36 -45.59 -18.28 9.65
C TRP A 36 -44.35 -18.20 10.54
N MET A 37 -44.21 -19.12 11.50
CA MET A 37 -42.99 -19.23 12.33
C MET A 37 -41.74 -19.51 11.48
N MET A 38 -41.84 -20.38 10.48
CA MET A 38 -40.73 -20.63 9.55
C MET A 38 -40.38 -19.39 8.72
N ILE A 39 -41.36 -18.64 8.23
CA ILE A 39 -41.14 -17.40 7.48
C ILE A 39 -40.39 -16.38 8.33
N ILE A 40 -40.76 -16.22 9.60
CA ILE A 40 -40.06 -15.32 10.53
C ILE A 40 -38.60 -15.75 10.73
N ASN A 41 -38.36 -17.05 10.98
CA ASN A 41 -37.01 -17.58 11.14
C ASN A 41 -36.15 -17.40 9.87
N VAL A 42 -36.69 -17.71 8.70
CA VAL A 42 -35.97 -17.54 7.43
C VAL A 42 -35.71 -16.06 7.14
N GLY A 43 -36.71 -15.20 7.34
CA GLY A 43 -36.58 -13.75 7.12
C GLY A 43 -35.52 -13.14 8.03
N ARG A 44 -35.51 -13.52 9.32
CA ARG A 44 -34.47 -13.09 10.26
C ARG A 44 -33.10 -13.58 9.84
N LEU A 45 -32.96 -14.86 9.48
CA LEU A 45 -31.69 -15.44 9.05
C LEU A 45 -31.13 -14.74 7.80
N MET A 46 -31.98 -14.45 6.80
CA MET A 46 -31.57 -13.72 5.60
C MET A 46 -31.12 -12.29 5.91
N SER A 47 -31.87 -11.58 6.75
CA SER A 47 -31.51 -10.22 7.19
C SER A 47 -30.16 -10.21 7.90
N GLU A 48 -29.92 -11.14 8.83
CA GLU A 48 -28.64 -11.26 9.54
C GLU A 48 -27.48 -11.58 8.60
N ARG A 49 -27.67 -12.47 7.63
CA ARG A 49 -26.63 -12.75 6.61
C ARG A 49 -26.27 -11.51 5.80
N MET A 50 -27.26 -10.72 5.39
CA MET A 50 -27.02 -9.47 4.65
C MET A 50 -26.28 -8.44 5.50
N MET A 51 -26.70 -8.25 6.76
CA MET A 51 -26.01 -7.32 7.67
C MET A 51 -24.56 -7.74 7.93
N MET A 52 -24.32 -9.04 8.18
CA MET A 52 -22.98 -9.58 8.38
C MET A 52 -22.09 -9.38 7.14
N GLN A 53 -22.63 -9.60 5.94
CA GLN A 53 -21.89 -9.40 4.70
C GLN A 53 -21.52 -7.93 4.50
N ASN A 54 -22.47 -7.01 4.73
CA ASN A 54 -22.20 -5.57 4.67
C ASN A 54 -21.14 -5.14 5.68
N ALA A 55 -21.15 -5.71 6.89
CA ALA A 55 -20.14 -5.46 7.91
C ALA A 55 -18.76 -5.94 7.47
N ALA A 56 -18.66 -7.16 6.94
CA ALA A 56 -17.43 -7.72 6.43
C ALA A 56 -16.87 -6.90 5.25
N ASP A 57 -17.72 -6.52 4.30
CA ASP A 57 -17.33 -5.74 3.12
C ASP A 57 -16.84 -4.34 3.51
N ASN A 58 -17.57 -3.64 4.37
CA ASN A 58 -17.17 -2.32 4.88
C ASN A 58 -15.85 -2.38 5.64
N ALA A 59 -15.64 -3.42 6.46
CA ALA A 59 -14.40 -3.62 7.20
C ALA A 59 -13.22 -3.93 6.26
N ALA A 60 -13.41 -4.82 5.28
CA ALA A 60 -12.39 -5.17 4.29
C ALA A 60 -11.99 -3.96 3.44
N ILE A 61 -12.97 -3.20 2.94
CA ILE A 61 -12.75 -1.98 2.16
C ILE A 61 -12.01 -0.94 3.00
N SER A 62 -12.45 -0.69 4.23
CA SER A 62 -11.84 0.33 5.10
C SER A 62 -10.39 -0.01 5.43
N ALA A 63 -10.10 -1.28 5.72
CA ALA A 63 -8.75 -1.79 5.90
C ALA A 63 -7.90 -1.59 4.64
N ALA A 64 -8.45 -1.87 3.46
CA ALA A 64 -7.75 -1.75 2.19
C ALA A 64 -7.43 -0.29 1.84
N ILE A 65 -8.36 0.64 2.09
CA ILE A 65 -8.12 2.08 1.95
C ILE A 65 -6.97 2.51 2.85
N HIS A 66 -6.96 2.06 4.10
CA HIS A 66 -5.91 2.45 5.03
C HIS A 66 -4.55 1.87 4.63
N GLN A 67 -4.47 0.60 4.25
CA GLN A 67 -3.22 0.01 3.75
C GLN A 67 -2.73 0.72 2.48
N ALA A 68 -3.63 1.11 1.58
CA ALA A 68 -3.27 1.91 0.41
C ALA A 68 -2.67 3.27 0.78
N ARG A 69 -3.24 3.96 1.79
CA ARG A 69 -2.68 5.22 2.31
C ARG A 69 -1.31 5.01 2.93
N THR A 70 -1.13 3.95 3.73
CA THR A 70 0.18 3.57 4.27
C THR A 70 1.20 3.37 3.16
N MET A 71 0.86 2.60 2.13
CA MET A 71 1.75 2.37 0.99
C MET A 71 2.11 3.68 0.27
N ASN A 72 1.15 4.57 0.05
CA ASN A 72 1.42 5.88 -0.54
C ASN A 72 2.39 6.72 0.31
N MET A 73 2.26 6.67 1.64
CA MET A 73 3.15 7.37 2.56
C MET A 73 4.57 6.78 2.55
N VAL A 74 4.70 5.46 2.59
CA VAL A 74 6.01 4.78 2.48
C VAL A 74 6.66 5.10 1.14
N ASN A 75 5.87 5.13 0.05
CA ASN A 75 6.36 5.49 -1.27
C ASN A 75 6.81 6.95 -1.34
N ARG A 76 6.06 7.88 -0.75
CA ARG A 76 6.49 9.28 -0.67
C ARG A 76 7.82 9.43 0.06
N ILE A 77 8.06 8.64 1.11
CA ILE A 77 9.35 8.64 1.80
C ILE A 77 10.47 8.05 0.94
N ASN A 78 10.20 6.98 0.17
CA ASN A 78 11.17 6.48 -0.83
C ASN A 78 11.57 7.60 -1.80
N GLN A 79 10.58 8.35 -2.31
CA GLN A 79 10.83 9.48 -3.20
C GLN A 79 11.66 10.57 -2.52
N MET A 80 11.35 10.93 -1.27
CA MET A 80 12.13 11.92 -0.53
C MET A 80 13.59 11.46 -0.38
N ILE A 81 13.82 10.20 -0.02
CA ILE A 81 15.18 9.63 0.05
C ILE A 81 15.88 9.76 -1.32
N ALA A 82 15.21 9.41 -2.42
CA ALA A 82 15.78 9.51 -3.77
C ALA A 82 16.06 10.96 -4.19
N LYS A 83 15.14 11.89 -3.92
CA LYS A 83 15.28 13.33 -4.22
C LYS A 83 16.37 13.99 -3.41
N VAL A 84 16.63 13.55 -2.18
CA VAL A 84 17.80 14.03 -1.42
C VAL A 84 19.10 13.78 -2.20
N PHE A 85 19.20 12.74 -3.02
CA PHE A 85 20.39 12.52 -3.86
C PHE A 85 20.35 13.24 -5.20
N TYR A 86 19.16 13.52 -5.73
CA TYR A 86 18.98 14.15 -7.04
C TYR A 86 18.99 15.68 -6.95
N ASP A 87 18.25 16.25 -6.00
CA ASP A 87 18.09 17.69 -5.80
C ASP A 87 19.27 18.27 -4.99
N ALA A 88 19.98 17.45 -4.21
CA ALA A 88 21.29 17.84 -3.64
C ALA A 88 22.39 17.96 -4.70
N ILE A 89 22.05 17.79 -5.97
CA ILE A 89 22.75 18.37 -7.10
C ILE A 89 22.06 19.70 -7.45
N PRO A 90 22.14 20.77 -6.64
CA PRO A 90 21.81 22.07 -7.17
C PRO A 90 22.88 22.37 -8.22
N ILE A 91 22.45 22.75 -9.43
CA ILE A 91 23.24 23.36 -10.53
C ILE A 91 23.60 22.41 -11.69
N GLY A 92 22.68 22.31 -12.66
CA GLY A 92 23.00 21.87 -14.03
C GLY A 92 21.76 21.42 -14.81
N PRO A 93 21.00 22.36 -15.44
CA PRO A 93 21.39 22.83 -16.78
C PRO A 93 21.43 24.36 -16.96
N THR A 94 21.03 25.16 -15.98
CA THR A 94 20.84 26.61 -16.18
C THR A 94 22.13 27.42 -16.37
N ILE A 95 23.30 26.86 -16.06
CA ILE A 95 24.62 27.47 -16.36
C ILE A 95 25.45 26.57 -17.30
N GLY A 96 24.91 25.39 -17.65
CA GLY A 96 25.66 24.31 -18.33
C GLY A 96 25.28 24.06 -19.79
N MET A 97 24.38 24.83 -20.40
CA MET A 97 24.14 24.67 -21.86
C MET A 97 25.33 25.13 -22.72
N GLY A 98 26.33 25.80 -22.15
CA GLY A 98 27.64 25.99 -22.78
C GLY A 98 28.68 24.90 -22.48
N ALA A 99 28.39 23.98 -21.56
CA ALA A 99 29.36 23.04 -20.99
C ALA A 99 29.20 21.57 -21.44
N MET A 100 28.16 21.25 -22.23
CA MET A 100 27.84 19.88 -22.63
C MET A 100 28.20 19.56 -24.09
N HIS A 101 29.32 20.10 -24.59
CA HIS A 101 29.88 19.65 -25.88
C HIS A 101 31.17 18.84 -25.62
N PRO A 102 31.38 17.66 -26.23
CA PRO A 102 32.57 16.82 -26.03
C PRO A 102 33.90 17.45 -26.49
N LEU A 103 33.86 18.70 -26.98
CA LEU A 103 35.02 19.50 -27.37
C LEU A 103 35.11 20.85 -26.61
N ALA A 104 34.23 21.10 -25.63
CA ALA A 104 34.28 22.32 -24.83
C ALA A 104 35.36 22.19 -23.75
N VAL A 105 36.59 22.56 -24.09
CA VAL A 105 37.62 22.93 -23.11
C VAL A 105 37.06 24.13 -22.33
N MET A 106 36.69 23.92 -21.07
CA MET A 106 36.17 25.00 -20.23
C MET A 106 37.24 26.10 -20.08
N GLY A 107 36.92 27.29 -20.58
CA GLY A 107 37.52 28.52 -20.11
C GLY A 107 36.43 29.43 -19.54
N ALA A 108 36.20 29.37 -18.23
CA ALA A 108 35.37 30.36 -17.54
C ALA A 108 35.81 30.48 -16.07
N GLY A 109 36.71 31.44 -15.85
CA GLY A 109 37.25 31.79 -14.55
C GLY A 109 38.36 32.82 -14.71
N GLY A 110 38.03 34.00 -15.24
CA GLY A 110 38.95 35.13 -15.38
C GLY A 110 39.29 35.74 -14.03
N GLY A 111 40.11 35.05 -13.24
CA GLY A 111 40.99 35.69 -12.26
C GLY A 111 42.33 35.99 -12.94
N THR A 112 43.10 36.93 -12.39
CA THR A 112 44.43 37.37 -12.87
C THR A 112 45.49 36.26 -13.00
N TYR A 113 45.17 35.01 -12.67
CA TYR A 113 46.01 33.83 -12.83
C TYR A 113 45.23 32.71 -13.53
N GLY A 114 45.46 32.54 -14.85
CA GLY A 114 45.19 31.29 -15.56
C GLY A 114 43.72 30.92 -15.80
N VAL A 115 43.43 30.44 -17.01
CA VAL A 115 42.18 29.73 -17.30
C VAL A 115 42.26 28.36 -16.60
N CYS A 116 41.41 28.13 -15.60
CA CYS A 116 41.29 26.82 -14.96
C CYS A 116 40.51 25.88 -15.89
N GLY A 117 41.24 25.11 -16.69
CA GLY A 117 40.66 24.02 -17.49
C GLY A 117 40.44 22.79 -16.61
N LEU A 118 39.18 22.49 -16.28
CA LEU A 118 38.80 21.16 -15.79
C LEU A 118 38.90 20.19 -16.96
N VAL A 119 39.99 19.43 -17.01
CA VAL A 119 40.11 18.31 -17.92
C VAL A 119 39.64 17.07 -17.16
N PRO A 120 38.41 16.57 -17.39
CA PRO A 120 38.09 15.22 -16.95
C PRO A 120 39.01 14.26 -17.71
N ILE A 121 40.08 13.79 -17.06
CA ILE A 121 41.05 12.83 -17.64
C ILE A 121 40.34 11.54 -18.09
N VAL A 122 39.17 11.27 -17.52
CA VAL A 122 38.28 10.18 -17.92
C VAL A 122 37.13 10.78 -18.73
N PRO A 123 36.97 10.46 -20.03
CA PRO A 123 35.81 10.90 -20.81
C PRO A 123 34.52 10.57 -20.05
N GLN A 124 33.53 11.47 -20.07
CA GLN A 124 32.27 11.30 -19.32
C GLN A 124 31.53 9.98 -19.62
N LEU A 125 31.82 9.34 -20.75
CA LEU A 125 31.37 8.00 -21.14
C LEU A 125 31.85 6.89 -20.20
N PHE A 126 32.95 7.11 -19.46
CA PHE A 126 33.56 6.14 -18.55
C PHE A 126 33.39 6.53 -17.06
N GLN A 127 32.77 7.66 -16.76
CA GLN A 127 32.47 8.07 -15.39
C GLN A 127 31.12 7.49 -14.94
N ASN A 128 31.10 6.76 -13.82
CA ASN A 128 29.85 6.36 -13.19
C ASN A 128 29.15 7.56 -12.53
N ASP A 129 27.85 7.44 -12.24
CA ASP A 129 27.03 8.54 -11.71
C ASP A 129 27.60 9.13 -10.40
N VAL A 130 28.24 8.29 -9.59
CA VAL A 130 28.92 8.68 -8.35
C VAL A 130 30.10 9.60 -8.60
N THR A 131 30.94 9.28 -9.60
CA THR A 131 32.10 10.09 -9.98
C THR A 131 31.67 11.44 -10.55
N LYS A 132 30.57 11.45 -11.30
CA LYS A 132 29.95 12.68 -11.82
C LYS A 132 29.43 13.58 -10.70
N ILE A 133 28.73 13.01 -9.71
CA ILE A 133 28.21 13.75 -8.55
C ILE A 133 29.35 14.31 -7.71
N ALA A 134 30.36 13.48 -7.37
CA ALA A 134 31.49 13.91 -6.56
C ALA A 134 32.30 15.04 -7.23
N ALA A 135 32.47 14.99 -8.55
CA ALA A 135 33.14 16.04 -9.31
C ALA A 135 32.30 17.34 -9.42
N THR A 136 30.97 17.23 -9.46
CA THR A 136 30.09 18.40 -9.64
C THR A 136 29.92 19.20 -8.34
N ILE A 137 29.81 18.52 -7.19
CA ILE A 137 29.64 19.18 -5.88
C ILE A 137 30.90 19.95 -5.46
N ASP A 138 32.10 19.51 -5.86
CA ASP A 138 33.36 20.16 -5.47
C ASP A 138 33.76 21.33 -6.39
N VAL A 139 33.33 21.31 -7.66
CA VAL A 139 33.62 22.40 -8.62
C VAL A 139 32.74 23.63 -8.39
N ILE A 140 31.55 23.44 -7.84
CA ILE A 140 30.61 24.53 -7.56
C ILE A 140 30.42 24.64 -6.04
N PRO A 141 31.44 25.11 -5.30
CA PRO A 141 31.24 25.46 -3.92
C PRO A 141 30.19 26.58 -3.89
N LEU A 142 29.21 26.42 -3.00
CA LEU A 142 28.09 27.32 -2.69
C LEU A 142 28.51 28.80 -2.51
N GLY A 143 28.87 29.48 -3.61
CA GLY A 143 29.27 30.89 -3.63
C GLY A 143 30.77 31.21 -3.57
N MET A 144 31.71 30.28 -3.80
CA MET A 144 33.13 30.71 -3.90
C MET A 144 33.48 31.15 -5.33
N THR A 145 33.63 32.46 -5.52
CA THR A 145 33.99 33.12 -6.79
C THR A 145 35.49 33.08 -7.12
N LYS A 146 36.29 32.35 -6.34
CA LYS A 146 37.73 32.21 -6.55
C LYS A 146 38.12 30.76 -6.38
N CYS A 147 38.92 30.22 -7.30
CA CYS A 147 39.76 29.05 -7.04
C CYS A 147 40.70 29.42 -5.90
N SER A 148 40.23 29.29 -4.65
CA SER A 148 41.08 29.50 -3.50
C SER A 148 42.07 28.35 -3.48
N MET A 149 43.33 28.67 -3.82
CA MET A 149 44.47 27.80 -3.54
C MET A 149 44.48 27.55 -2.03
N GLY A 150 43.83 26.48 -1.58
CA GLY A 150 43.74 26.19 -0.13
C GLY A 150 42.62 25.28 0.34
N THR A 151 41.61 24.92 -0.44
CA THR A 151 40.63 23.92 0.01
C THR A 151 41.16 22.50 -0.21
N GLY A 152 42.08 22.07 0.66
CA GLY A 152 42.56 20.70 0.67
C GLY A 152 41.41 19.66 0.72
N ASN A 153 41.65 18.48 0.16
CA ASN A 153 40.83 17.24 0.21
C ASN A 153 39.47 17.36 0.92
N GLY A 154 38.48 17.86 0.19
CA GLY A 154 37.12 18.08 0.67
C GLY A 154 37.10 19.14 1.76
N SER A 155 36.74 20.37 1.40
CA SER A 155 36.59 21.46 2.36
C SER A 155 35.67 21.06 3.52
N ALA A 156 35.82 21.68 4.69
CA ALA A 156 34.97 21.37 5.85
C ALA A 156 33.47 21.53 5.51
N GLU A 157 33.16 22.44 4.60
CA GLU A 157 31.83 22.71 4.05
C GLU A 157 31.31 21.53 3.22
N LEU A 158 32.13 20.92 2.36
CA LEU A 158 31.73 19.72 1.58
C LEU A 158 31.38 18.55 2.50
N LYS A 159 32.23 18.30 3.50
CA LYS A 159 31.99 17.25 4.51
C LYS A 159 30.72 17.54 5.31
N THR A 160 30.46 18.81 5.61
CA THR A 160 29.24 19.26 6.28
C THR A 160 28.00 19.00 5.41
N GLY A 161 28.05 19.33 4.11
CA GLY A 161 26.96 19.05 3.17
C GLY A 161 26.62 17.56 3.06
N ILE A 162 27.63 16.71 2.85
CA ILE A 162 27.46 15.25 2.81
C ILE A 162 26.90 14.72 4.14
N GLN A 163 27.38 15.24 5.26
CA GLN A 163 26.90 14.86 6.59
C GLN A 163 25.42 15.25 6.78
N LEU A 164 24.98 16.42 6.29
CA LEU A 164 23.58 16.84 6.34
C LEU A 164 22.68 15.93 5.50
N LEU A 165 23.09 15.57 4.28
CA LEU A 165 22.37 14.61 3.43
C LEU A 165 22.21 13.26 4.13
N LYS A 166 23.31 12.76 4.71
CA LYS A 166 23.28 11.52 5.48
C LYS A 166 22.33 11.62 6.66
N SER A 167 22.40 12.69 7.46
CA SER A 167 21.52 12.88 8.61
C SER A 167 20.04 12.92 8.21
N LEU A 168 19.72 13.56 7.07
CA LEU A 168 18.36 13.59 6.55
C LEU A 168 17.86 12.20 6.14
N VAL A 169 18.68 11.45 5.38
CA VAL A 169 18.35 10.07 4.98
C VAL A 169 18.23 9.15 6.19
N ASP A 170 19.17 9.22 7.13
CA ASP A 170 19.14 8.46 8.38
C ASP A 170 17.89 8.77 9.21
N GLY A 171 17.35 10.00 9.14
CA GLY A 171 16.09 10.37 9.79
C GLY A 171 14.84 9.85 9.06
N LEU A 172 14.85 9.81 7.73
CA LEU A 172 13.71 9.32 6.93
C LEU A 172 13.53 7.80 7.02
N ILE A 173 14.64 7.05 7.11
CA ILE A 173 14.66 5.59 7.19
C ILE A 173 13.81 5.01 8.35
N PRO A 174 13.99 5.43 9.62
CA PRO A 174 13.22 4.89 10.75
C PRO A 174 11.76 5.32 10.69
N ILE A 175 11.45 6.54 10.20
CA ILE A 175 10.06 6.98 9.99
C ILE A 175 9.37 6.05 8.99
N GLN A 176 10.05 5.76 7.88
CA GLN A 176 9.54 4.85 6.87
C GLN A 176 9.28 3.44 7.43
N GLU A 177 10.23 2.91 8.20
CA GLU A 177 10.14 1.59 8.83
C GLU A 177 8.98 1.53 9.84
N ALA A 178 8.83 2.56 10.68
CA ALA A 178 7.72 2.66 11.63
C ALA A 178 6.36 2.65 10.91
N ILE A 179 6.21 3.41 9.82
CA ILE A 179 4.96 3.43 9.04
C ILE A 179 4.71 2.07 8.36
N ALA A 180 5.74 1.46 7.78
CA ALA A 180 5.62 0.17 7.11
C ALA A 180 5.23 -0.97 8.07
N GLN A 181 5.72 -0.92 9.31
CA GLN A 181 5.41 -1.91 10.35
C GLN A 181 4.06 -1.64 11.03
N ALA A 182 3.77 -0.38 11.39
CA ALA A 182 2.56 -0.04 12.15
C ALA A 182 1.31 0.08 11.27
N GLY A 183 1.44 0.51 10.01
CA GLY A 183 0.31 0.76 9.12
C GLY A 183 -0.62 -0.45 8.94
N PRO A 184 -0.10 -1.67 8.73
CA PRO A 184 -0.89 -2.89 8.79
C PRO A 184 -1.73 -3.09 10.04
N LEU A 185 -1.14 -2.86 11.21
CA LEU A 185 -1.81 -3.02 12.50
C LEU A 185 -2.93 -1.99 12.65
N TYR A 186 -2.70 -0.73 12.28
CA TYR A 186 -3.73 0.29 12.24
C TYR A 186 -4.87 -0.05 11.29
N SER A 187 -4.56 -0.64 10.13
CA SER A 187 -5.58 -1.10 9.18
C SER A 187 -6.47 -2.19 9.80
N ALA A 188 -5.89 -3.07 10.61
CA ALA A 188 -6.64 -4.08 11.36
C ALA A 188 -7.53 -3.48 12.44
N ILE A 189 -7.02 -2.48 13.17
CA ILE A 189 -7.79 -1.76 14.18
C ILE A 189 -8.99 -1.06 13.53
N ILE A 190 -8.79 -0.38 12.39
CA ILE A 190 -9.87 0.28 11.63
C ILE A 190 -10.88 -0.74 11.12
N ALA A 191 -10.43 -1.87 10.56
CA ALA A 191 -11.32 -2.95 10.11
C ALA A 191 -12.23 -3.42 11.27
N ARG A 192 -11.62 -3.63 12.43
CA ARG A 192 -12.32 -4.04 13.65
C ARG A 192 -13.29 -2.98 14.14
N GLU A 193 -12.90 -1.70 14.15
CA GLU A 193 -13.77 -0.60 14.56
C GLU A 193 -14.98 -0.45 13.62
N VAL A 194 -14.77 -0.55 12.30
CA VAL A 194 -15.85 -0.49 11.31
C VAL A 194 -16.79 -1.69 11.44
N ALA A 195 -16.25 -2.90 11.63
CA ALA A 195 -17.06 -4.09 11.90
C ALA A 195 -17.86 -3.94 13.20
N TRP A 196 -17.25 -3.38 14.25
CA TRP A 196 -17.91 -3.15 15.54
C TRP A 196 -19.05 -2.13 15.43
N LYS A 197 -18.87 -1.04 14.68
CA LYS A 197 -19.96 -0.08 14.45
C LYS A 197 -21.18 -0.70 13.76
N GLN A 198 -21.02 -1.84 13.08
CA GLN A 198 -22.11 -2.60 12.46
C GLN A 198 -22.71 -3.67 13.38
N ALA A 199 -22.18 -3.84 14.61
CA ALA A 199 -22.75 -4.74 15.60
C ALA A 199 -23.98 -4.14 16.31
N TYR A 200 -24.12 -2.81 16.28
CA TYR A 200 -25.22 -2.08 16.91
C TYR A 200 -26.02 -1.30 15.87
N ASP A 201 -27.33 -1.20 16.10
CA ASP A 201 -28.18 -0.29 15.34
C ASP A 201 -28.05 1.15 15.87
N ALA A 202 -28.80 2.07 15.27
CA ALA A 202 -28.81 3.49 15.66
C ALA A 202 -29.32 3.72 17.10
N GLU A 203 -30.02 2.74 17.68
CA GLU A 203 -30.58 2.78 19.04
C GLU A 203 -29.65 2.10 20.06
N GLY A 204 -28.54 1.50 19.61
CA GLY A 204 -27.58 0.79 20.44
C GLY A 204 -27.94 -0.67 20.72
N ASN A 205 -28.98 -1.22 20.09
CA ASN A 205 -29.32 -2.63 20.23
C ASN A 205 -28.37 -3.48 19.39
N THR A 206 -28.03 -4.67 19.89
CA THR A 206 -27.20 -5.62 19.15
C THR A 206 -27.96 -6.15 17.93
N CYS A 207 -27.52 -5.82 16.72
CA CYS A 207 -28.20 -6.18 15.46
C CYS A 207 -27.30 -6.95 14.48
N GLY A 208 -25.98 -6.99 14.70
CA GLY A 208 -25.00 -7.52 13.74
C GLY A 208 -24.10 -8.63 14.29
N ALA A 209 -22.80 -8.51 13.99
CA ALA A 209 -21.78 -9.45 14.46
C ALA A 209 -21.68 -9.45 15.99
N ASP A 210 -21.21 -10.55 16.58
CA ASP A 210 -21.04 -10.62 18.02
C ASP A 210 -20.12 -9.50 18.54
N THR A 211 -20.55 -8.86 19.62
CA THR A 211 -19.87 -7.75 20.30
C THR A 211 -18.50 -8.15 20.86
N GLY A 212 -18.27 -9.45 21.04
CA GLY A 212 -16.98 -10.01 21.38
C GLY A 212 -16.24 -10.42 20.11
N LEU A 213 -15.43 -9.50 19.56
CA LEU A 213 -14.62 -9.74 18.36
C LEU A 213 -15.41 -10.53 17.30
N ALA A 214 -16.01 -9.84 16.34
CA ALA A 214 -15.92 -10.38 14.99
C ALA A 214 -14.46 -10.82 14.85
N ASP A 215 -14.21 -12.13 14.73
CA ASP A 215 -12.90 -12.71 14.55
C ASP A 215 -12.44 -12.24 13.16
N VAL A 216 -12.10 -10.96 13.07
CA VAL A 216 -11.58 -10.27 11.91
C VAL A 216 -10.16 -10.78 11.78
N ILE A 217 -10.07 -12.01 11.28
CA ILE A 217 -8.83 -12.70 11.01
C ILE A 217 -8.31 -12.07 9.73
N ILE A 218 -7.39 -11.12 9.89
CA ILE A 218 -6.69 -10.52 8.77
C ILE A 218 -5.50 -11.41 8.44
N THR A 219 -5.64 -12.15 7.35
CA THR A 219 -4.67 -13.16 6.91
C THR A 219 -3.40 -12.57 6.28
N SER A 220 -3.39 -11.28 5.91
CA SER A 220 -2.25 -10.61 5.29
C SER A 220 -2.05 -9.21 5.84
N LEU A 221 -1.35 -9.09 6.97
CA LEU A 221 -0.97 -7.79 7.52
C LEU A 221 0.26 -7.21 6.79
N GLY A 222 1.24 -8.01 6.39
CA GLY A 222 2.43 -7.47 5.74
C GLY A 222 2.12 -6.74 4.42
N LEU A 223 2.66 -5.53 4.26
CA LEU A 223 2.54 -4.71 3.03
C LEU A 223 3.16 -5.38 1.80
N GLY A 224 3.96 -6.45 1.97
CA GLY A 224 4.63 -7.13 0.85
C GLY A 224 5.82 -6.35 0.29
N LEU A 225 6.32 -5.40 1.07
CA LEU A 225 7.51 -4.65 0.78
C LEU A 225 8.71 -5.32 1.45
N GLU A 226 9.82 -5.38 0.73
CA GLU A 226 11.11 -5.78 1.29
C GLU A 226 12.03 -4.56 1.36
N ARG A 227 12.90 -4.54 2.37
CA ARG A 227 13.92 -3.51 2.47
C ARG A 227 15.05 -3.86 1.52
N ASN A 228 15.50 -2.90 0.73
CA ASN A 228 16.70 -3.05 -0.06
C ASN A 228 17.91 -3.08 0.89
N ASP A 229 18.67 -4.17 0.82
CA ASP A 229 19.91 -4.43 1.55
C ASP A 229 21.12 -3.74 0.91
N THR A 230 20.94 -3.14 -0.27
CA THR A 230 21.95 -2.28 -0.89
C THR A 230 22.12 -1.03 -0.02
N LYS A 231 23.30 -0.90 0.60
CA LYS A 231 23.68 0.25 1.43
C LYS A 231 23.85 1.50 0.56
N ILE A 232 23.39 2.65 1.05
CA ILE A 232 23.66 3.92 0.38
C ILE A 232 25.08 4.32 0.74
N THR A 233 25.94 4.44 -0.27
CA THR A 233 27.34 4.86 -0.09
C THR A 233 27.47 6.34 -0.43
N TYR A 234 27.95 7.13 0.53
CA TYR A 234 28.26 8.55 0.38
C TYR A 234 29.72 8.68 0.00
N TYR A 235 29.99 9.50 -1.01
CA TYR A 235 31.35 9.77 -1.49
C TYR A 235 31.68 11.23 -1.25
N SER A 236 32.88 11.50 -0.74
CA SER A 236 33.52 12.82 -0.79
C SER A 236 34.45 12.89 -2.00
N ALA A 237 34.96 14.08 -2.31
CA ALA A 237 35.97 14.26 -3.33
C ALA A 237 37.36 14.49 -2.70
N LYS A 238 38.38 13.90 -3.31
CA LYS A 238 39.80 14.13 -3.02
C LYS A 238 40.41 14.90 -4.18
N HIS A 239 41.03 16.02 -3.85
CA HIS A 239 41.58 16.97 -4.82
C HIS A 239 43.09 16.79 -4.89
N THR A 240 43.57 16.33 -6.04
CA THR A 240 45.00 16.30 -6.34
C THR A 240 45.25 17.35 -7.40
N TYR A 241 46.07 18.36 -7.14
CA TYR A 241 46.38 19.39 -8.12
C TYR A 241 47.84 19.29 -8.56
N ILE A 242 48.09 19.69 -9.81
CA ILE A 242 49.42 19.83 -10.37
C ILE A 242 49.51 21.25 -10.94
N SER A 243 50.41 22.05 -10.39
CA SER A 243 50.72 23.39 -10.90
C SER A 243 51.99 23.32 -11.72
N VAL A 244 51.91 23.62 -13.01
CA VAL A 244 53.09 23.82 -13.85
C VAL A 244 53.37 25.33 -13.87
N PRO A 245 54.53 25.78 -13.33
CA PRO A 245 54.88 27.19 -13.37
C PRO A 245 54.95 27.70 -14.81
N PRO A 246 54.72 29.00 -15.06
CA PRO A 246 54.76 29.56 -16.41
C PRO A 246 56.12 29.28 -17.07
N ILE A 247 56.11 28.63 -18.24
CA ILE A 247 57.31 28.44 -19.07
C ILE A 247 57.36 29.65 -20.02
N PRO A 248 58.33 30.56 -19.86
CA PRO A 248 58.28 31.93 -20.40
C PRO A 248 58.27 32.08 -21.94
N ILE A 249 58.28 30.98 -22.71
CA ILE A 249 58.46 31.02 -24.17
C ILE A 249 57.28 30.38 -24.92
N PHE A 250 56.47 29.51 -24.31
CA PHE A 250 55.48 28.71 -25.07
C PHE A 250 54.08 28.57 -24.47
N LEU A 251 53.87 28.87 -23.18
CA LEU A 251 52.55 28.67 -22.55
C LEU A 251 52.11 29.94 -21.80
N PRO A 252 50.84 30.38 -21.94
CA PRO A 252 50.28 31.52 -21.21
C PRO A 252 50.12 31.15 -19.71
N PRO A 253 49.58 32.02 -18.81
CA PRO A 253 49.87 31.97 -17.37
C PRO A 253 49.63 30.58 -16.77
N GLY A 254 50.57 30.15 -15.90
CA GLY A 254 50.79 28.78 -15.42
C GLY A 254 49.60 27.83 -15.45
N LEU A 255 49.82 26.63 -16.01
CA LEU A 255 48.81 25.58 -16.09
C LEU A 255 48.56 24.99 -14.69
N HIS A 256 47.33 25.10 -14.21
CA HIS A 256 46.89 24.46 -12.96
C HIS A 256 45.85 23.40 -13.28
N VAL A 257 46.18 22.13 -13.04
CA VAL A 257 45.31 20.97 -13.29
C VAL A 257 44.78 20.43 -11.98
N HIS A 258 43.46 20.33 -11.84
CA HIS A 258 42.82 19.62 -10.74
C HIS A 258 42.36 18.23 -11.19
N ILE A 259 42.78 17.20 -10.45
CA ILE A 259 42.33 15.83 -10.57
C ILE A 259 41.44 15.54 -9.35
N VAL A 260 40.15 15.34 -9.60
CA VAL A 260 39.16 15.02 -8.57
C VAL A 260 38.91 13.51 -8.59
N THR A 261 39.21 12.83 -7.48
CA THR A 261 38.92 11.40 -7.32
C THR A 261 37.85 11.20 -6.23
N PRO A 262 36.80 10.41 -6.47
CA PRO A 262 35.83 10.10 -5.42
C PRO A 262 36.47 9.22 -4.35
N VAL A 263 36.18 9.51 -3.09
CA VAL A 263 36.60 8.72 -1.93
C VAL A 263 35.36 8.39 -1.12
N GLU A 264 35.17 7.10 -0.82
CA GLU A 264 34.08 6.68 0.05
C GLU A 264 34.20 7.38 1.41
N TYR A 265 33.11 8.04 1.82
CA TYR A 265 33.05 8.79 3.07
C TYR A 265 32.33 8.00 4.16
N LYS A 266 31.07 7.59 3.89
CA LYS A 266 30.21 6.86 4.83
C LYS A 266 29.24 5.95 4.09
N LYS A 267 28.62 5.00 4.81
CA LYS A 267 27.52 4.16 4.32
C LYS A 267 26.31 4.22 5.25
N THR A 268 25.10 4.11 4.73
CA THR A 268 23.93 3.73 5.54
C THR A 268 23.85 2.21 5.68
N GLU A 269 23.19 1.72 6.73
CA GLU A 269 22.93 0.28 6.86
C GLU A 269 21.71 -0.19 6.07
N LYS A 270 20.74 0.70 5.86
CA LYS A 270 19.48 0.43 5.17
C LYS A 270 19.24 1.48 4.07
N SER A 271 18.45 1.15 3.05
CA SER A 271 18.11 2.09 1.95
C SER A 271 16.61 2.33 1.82
N TRP A 272 15.93 1.83 0.79
CA TRP A 272 14.49 2.07 0.55
C TRP A 272 13.71 0.75 0.47
N TYR A 273 12.38 0.83 0.49
CA TYR A 273 11.52 -0.35 0.28
C TYR A 273 11.24 -0.60 -1.21
N TYR A 274 11.14 -1.86 -1.60
CA TYR A 274 10.80 -2.29 -2.96
C TYR A 274 9.87 -3.50 -2.95
N VAL A 275 9.30 -3.81 -4.12
CA VAL A 275 8.47 -5.01 -4.33
C VAL A 275 9.34 -6.10 -4.94
N LYS A 276 9.50 -7.23 -4.24
CA LYS A 276 10.31 -8.35 -4.74
C LYS A 276 9.64 -9.14 -5.85
N ASP A 277 8.35 -9.39 -5.71
CA ASP A 277 7.57 -10.24 -6.60
C ASP A 277 6.23 -9.56 -6.88
N GLU A 278 6.11 -8.95 -8.05
CA GLU A 278 4.90 -8.26 -8.49
C GLU A 278 3.69 -9.20 -8.54
N THR A 279 3.90 -10.47 -8.93
CA THR A 279 2.82 -11.45 -9.07
C THR A 279 2.22 -11.82 -7.72
N LYS A 280 3.04 -11.85 -6.66
CA LYS A 280 2.57 -12.06 -5.29
C LYS A 280 2.00 -10.77 -4.70
N PHE A 281 2.64 -9.64 -4.96
CA PHE A 281 2.24 -8.34 -4.45
C PHE A 281 0.84 -7.95 -4.96
N SER A 282 0.60 -8.04 -6.26
CA SER A 282 -0.72 -7.74 -6.87
C SER A 282 -1.86 -8.65 -6.41
N LYS A 283 -1.54 -9.86 -5.94
CA LYS A 283 -2.53 -10.85 -5.44
C LYS A 283 -2.84 -10.72 -3.96
N LYS A 284 -2.08 -9.89 -3.22
CA LYS A 284 -2.34 -9.70 -1.80
C LYS A 284 -3.70 -9.03 -1.63
N LYS A 285 -4.43 -9.48 -0.62
CA LYS A 285 -5.74 -8.98 -0.27
C LYS A 285 -5.92 -9.06 1.23
N ILE A 286 -6.60 -8.08 1.77
CA ILE A 286 -7.08 -8.15 3.15
C ILE A 286 -8.33 -8.98 3.11
N THR A 287 -8.33 -10.09 3.84
CA THR A 287 -9.53 -10.90 4.04
C THR A 287 -10.06 -10.58 5.42
N VAL A 288 -11.36 -10.33 5.52
CA VAL A 288 -12.07 -10.13 6.77
C VAL A 288 -13.11 -11.24 6.87
N THR A 289 -13.06 -11.98 7.97
CA THR A 289 -14.12 -12.93 8.33
C THR A 289 -14.94 -12.30 9.44
N ALA A 290 -16.25 -12.19 9.26
CA ALA A 290 -17.17 -11.79 10.32
C ALA A 290 -17.98 -13.02 10.73
N VAL A 291 -17.98 -13.31 12.02
CA VAL A 291 -18.65 -14.48 12.61
C VAL A 291 -19.69 -14.01 13.60
N LYS A 292 -20.88 -14.59 13.50
CA LYS A 292 -21.96 -14.47 14.47
C LYS A 292 -22.27 -15.86 15.00
N ARG A 293 -21.91 -16.13 16.25
CA ARG A 293 -22.04 -17.45 16.88
C ARG A 293 -23.51 -17.74 17.16
N SER A 294 -23.84 -19.03 17.24
CA SER A 294 -25.19 -19.50 17.56
C SER A 294 -25.73 -18.90 18.86
N GLY A 295 -24.87 -18.76 19.87
CA GLY A 295 -25.19 -18.18 21.19
C GLY A 295 -25.13 -16.66 21.28
N SER A 296 -25.11 -15.93 20.16
CA SER A 296 -25.13 -14.45 20.17
C SER A 296 -26.31 -13.91 20.98
N ALA A 297 -26.10 -12.83 21.75
CA ALA A 297 -27.18 -12.11 22.42
C ALA A 297 -28.26 -11.64 21.43
N SER A 298 -27.86 -11.30 20.21
CA SER A 298 -28.79 -10.88 19.15
C SER A 298 -29.59 -12.03 18.50
N ASN A 299 -29.28 -13.28 18.87
CA ASN A 299 -30.06 -14.47 18.51
C ASN A 299 -31.04 -14.87 19.62
N ALA A 300 -31.11 -14.12 20.73
CA ALA A 300 -32.02 -14.42 21.83
C ALA A 300 -33.47 -14.51 21.32
N GLY A 301 -34.17 -15.59 21.72
CA GLY A 301 -35.53 -15.88 21.27
C GLY A 301 -35.63 -16.62 19.93
N TYR A 302 -34.51 -16.87 19.25
CA TYR A 302 -34.45 -17.62 18.00
C TYR A 302 -33.75 -18.98 18.14
N PRO A 303 -34.13 -19.99 17.32
CA PRO A 303 -35.24 -19.98 16.38
C PRO A 303 -36.59 -19.90 17.11
N PHE A 304 -37.53 -19.16 16.53
CA PHE A 304 -38.89 -19.10 17.02
C PHE A 304 -39.50 -20.52 16.94
N GLY A 305 -40.11 -20.98 18.03
CA GLY A 305 -40.58 -22.37 18.15
C GLY A 305 -39.46 -23.38 18.52
N LYS A 306 -38.35 -22.93 19.12
CA LYS A 306 -37.31 -23.80 19.67
C LYS A 306 -37.92 -24.94 20.50
N GLY A 307 -37.63 -26.18 20.12
CA GLY A 307 -38.16 -27.40 20.76
C GLY A 307 -39.42 -27.99 20.11
N LEU A 308 -40.12 -27.26 19.24
CA LEU A 308 -41.32 -27.77 18.54
C LEU A 308 -40.94 -28.73 17.39
N PHE A 309 -39.81 -28.48 16.73
CA PHE A 309 -39.26 -29.34 15.68
C PHE A 309 -38.07 -30.13 16.22
N LYS A 310 -38.14 -31.47 16.19
CA LYS A 310 -37.00 -32.34 16.50
C LYS A 310 -35.89 -32.08 15.47
N GLY A 311 -34.90 -31.26 15.82
CA GLY A 311 -33.72 -31.01 14.99
C GLY A 311 -33.13 -29.60 15.11
N ILE A 312 -33.94 -28.58 15.44
CA ILE A 312 -33.45 -27.20 15.53
C ILE A 312 -33.39 -26.78 16.99
N LYS A 313 -32.23 -27.02 17.61
CA LYS A 313 -31.99 -26.64 19.01
C LYS A 313 -31.48 -25.21 19.12
N ASP A 314 -30.61 -24.78 18.20
CA ASP A 314 -29.94 -23.50 18.29
C ASP A 314 -30.00 -22.75 16.97
N TRP A 315 -29.86 -21.42 17.06
CA TRP A 315 -29.73 -20.59 15.88
C TRP A 315 -28.43 -20.93 15.15
N PRO A 316 -28.42 -21.02 13.80
CA PRO A 316 -27.20 -21.35 13.08
C PRO A 316 -26.14 -20.26 13.27
N GLU A 317 -24.88 -20.68 13.32
CA GLU A 317 -23.76 -19.75 13.22
C GLU A 317 -23.70 -19.18 11.80
N ILE A 318 -23.50 -17.87 11.70
CA ILE A 318 -23.37 -17.16 10.44
C ILE A 318 -21.92 -16.73 10.27
N ARG A 319 -21.31 -17.15 9.16
CA ARG A 319 -19.97 -16.72 8.74
C ARG A 319 -20.08 -15.98 7.42
N THR A 320 -19.44 -14.83 7.34
CA THR A 320 -19.30 -14.06 6.10
C THR A 320 -17.83 -13.74 5.90
N ILE A 321 -17.40 -13.75 4.64
CA ILE A 321 -16.02 -13.52 4.27
C ILE A 321 -16.04 -12.45 3.19
N ALA A 322 -15.29 -11.38 3.45
CA ALA A 322 -15.05 -10.32 2.48
C ALA A 322 -13.55 -10.25 2.21
N ALA A 323 -13.19 -9.85 0.99
CA ALA A 323 -11.82 -9.55 0.68
C ALA A 323 -11.71 -8.27 -0.15
N ALA A 324 -10.69 -7.48 0.14
CA ALA A 324 -10.38 -6.27 -0.60
C ALA A 324 -8.88 -6.21 -0.90
N ALA A 325 -8.55 -5.93 -2.16
CA ALA A 325 -7.18 -5.63 -2.55
C ALA A 325 -6.94 -4.12 -2.40
N TYR A 326 -5.73 -3.75 -1.99
CA TYR A 326 -5.31 -2.36 -1.77
C TYR A 326 -4.28 -1.89 -2.81
N TYR A 327 -4.18 -2.63 -3.93
CA TYR A 327 -3.14 -2.46 -4.93
C TYR A 327 -3.60 -1.66 -6.14
N ASN A 328 -2.68 -0.85 -6.67
CA ASN A 328 -2.85 -0.24 -7.98
C ASN A 328 -2.55 -1.29 -9.06
N THR A 329 -3.46 -1.45 -10.02
CA THR A 329 -3.29 -2.38 -11.15
C THR A 329 -2.30 -1.88 -12.20
N LYS A 330 -1.91 -0.59 -12.15
CA LYS A 330 -0.95 0.04 -13.07
C LYS A 330 0.40 0.30 -12.40
N GLY A 331 0.95 -0.75 -11.82
CA GLY A 331 2.29 -0.79 -11.22
C GLY A 331 2.31 -0.24 -9.79
N PRO A 332 3.33 -0.59 -8.99
CA PRO A 332 3.50 -0.04 -7.66
C PRO A 332 4.22 1.32 -7.76
N GLY A 333 3.92 2.25 -6.85
CA GLY A 333 4.78 3.43 -6.67
C GLY A 333 6.19 3.00 -6.25
N PHE A 334 6.30 1.75 -5.80
CA PHE A 334 7.51 1.00 -5.60
C PHE A 334 8.00 0.35 -6.89
N ARG A 335 9.30 0.35 -7.11
CA ARG A 335 9.91 -0.48 -8.16
C ARG A 335 9.72 -1.97 -7.86
N ILE A 336 9.56 -2.73 -8.93
CA ILE A 336 9.55 -4.19 -8.94
C ILE A 336 10.99 -4.63 -9.24
N ALA A 337 11.54 -5.46 -8.37
CA ALA A 337 12.96 -5.86 -8.31
C ALA A 337 13.87 -4.93 -7.49
N LYS A 338 14.97 -5.54 -7.02
CA LYS A 338 16.02 -4.92 -6.22
C LYS A 338 16.91 -4.11 -7.16
N GLU A 339 16.79 -2.79 -7.09
CA GLU A 339 17.56 -1.88 -7.94
C GLU A 339 18.80 -1.35 -7.22
N THR A 340 19.86 -1.12 -7.99
CA THR A 340 21.12 -0.55 -7.45
C THR A 340 21.28 0.93 -7.79
N LYS A 341 20.49 1.46 -8.74
CA LYS A 341 20.59 2.83 -9.23
C LYS A 341 19.45 3.74 -8.76
N ILE A 342 19.81 4.93 -8.28
CA ILE A 342 18.88 5.95 -7.78
C ILE A 342 18.06 6.59 -8.90
N LYS A 343 18.68 6.84 -10.07
CA LYS A 343 18.02 7.44 -11.24
C LYS A 343 16.77 6.66 -11.65
N GLU A 344 16.89 5.34 -11.71
CA GLU A 344 15.79 4.47 -12.08
C GLU A 344 14.68 4.52 -11.01
N THR A 345 14.99 4.73 -9.74
CA THR A 345 13.96 4.95 -8.70
C THR A 345 13.17 6.25 -8.92
N ILE A 346 13.85 7.31 -9.35
CA ILE A 346 13.23 8.62 -9.63
C ILE A 346 12.37 8.55 -10.88
N GLU A 347 12.86 7.94 -11.97
CA GLU A 347 12.09 7.76 -13.20
C GLU A 347 10.81 6.96 -12.95
N ALA A 348 10.84 5.95 -12.06
CA ALA A 348 9.63 5.22 -11.65
C ALA A 348 8.61 6.17 -11.05
N PHE A 349 9.10 7.04 -10.18
CA PHE A 349 8.25 7.99 -9.49
C PHE A 349 7.71 9.04 -10.47
N ASP A 350 8.54 9.61 -11.33
CA ASP A 350 8.11 10.62 -12.29
C ASP A 350 7.15 10.01 -13.32
N ASP A 351 7.38 8.78 -13.77
CA ASP A 351 6.44 8.04 -14.62
C ASP A 351 5.14 7.76 -13.87
N SER A 352 5.22 7.47 -12.57
CA SER A 352 4.04 7.33 -11.70
C SER A 352 3.24 8.65 -11.65
N GLU A 353 3.90 9.79 -11.42
CA GLU A 353 3.25 11.09 -11.32
C GLU A 353 2.68 11.55 -12.66
N ARG A 354 3.41 11.33 -13.77
CA ARG A 354 3.00 11.67 -15.15
C ARG A 354 1.88 10.78 -15.67
N SER A 355 1.93 9.48 -15.38
CA SER A 355 0.80 8.56 -15.68
C SER A 355 -0.45 8.89 -14.87
N GLY A 356 -0.31 9.71 -13.82
CA GLY A 356 -1.34 10.50 -13.15
C GLY A 356 -2.42 11.08 -14.09
N ASN A 357 -2.00 11.62 -15.24
CA ASN A 357 -2.88 12.25 -16.23
C ASN A 357 -3.64 11.26 -17.14
N ARG A 358 -3.40 9.94 -17.05
CA ARG A 358 -4.13 8.89 -17.81
C ARG A 358 -5.01 8.01 -16.91
N GLY A 359 -5.51 8.56 -15.81
CA GLY A 359 -6.27 7.84 -14.78
C GLY A 359 -5.39 7.43 -13.60
N GLY A 360 -4.66 8.41 -13.07
CA GLY A 360 -3.64 8.30 -12.03
C GLY A 360 -3.99 7.52 -10.77
N TRP A 361 -2.92 7.30 -9.97
CA TRP A 361 -2.81 6.70 -8.64
C TRP A 361 -3.92 7.06 -7.65
N LYS A 362 -5.10 6.62 -7.97
CA LYS A 362 -6.15 6.36 -7.03
C LYS A 362 -5.97 4.87 -6.76
N ALA A 363 -5.61 4.50 -5.53
CA ALA A 363 -5.82 3.12 -5.12
C ALA A 363 -7.32 2.86 -5.31
N HIS A 364 -7.69 2.31 -6.46
CA HIS A 364 -9.06 1.97 -6.75
C HIS A 364 -9.34 0.76 -5.90
N LEU A 365 -10.35 0.88 -5.05
CA LEU A 365 -10.97 -0.28 -4.47
C LEU A 365 -11.44 -1.15 -5.64
N VAL A 366 -10.78 -2.28 -5.84
CA VAL A 366 -11.30 -3.33 -6.69
C VAL A 366 -11.98 -4.30 -5.73
N PRO A 367 -13.33 -4.38 -5.73
CA PRO A 367 -14.01 -5.44 -5.02
C PRO A 367 -13.40 -6.77 -5.47
N ALA A 368 -12.90 -7.59 -4.55
CA ALA A 368 -12.31 -8.87 -4.90
C ALA A 368 -13.42 -9.87 -5.26
N GLY A 369 -14.05 -9.67 -6.41
CA GLY A 369 -15.16 -10.49 -6.91
C GLY A 369 -15.13 -10.77 -8.41
N LEU A 370 -14.20 -10.17 -9.18
CA LEU A 370 -14.22 -10.23 -10.65
C LEU A 370 -13.41 -11.40 -11.26
N GLY A 371 -12.94 -12.37 -10.47
CA GLY A 371 -12.14 -13.47 -11.02
C GLY A 371 -11.88 -14.69 -10.15
N THR A 372 -12.39 -14.74 -8.91
CA THR A 372 -12.30 -15.94 -8.07
C THR A 372 -13.71 -16.37 -7.69
N ARG A 373 -14.14 -17.51 -8.24
CA ARG A 373 -15.27 -18.27 -7.67
C ARG A 373 -14.97 -18.47 -6.18
N HIS A 374 -15.94 -18.10 -5.34
CA HIS A 374 -15.93 -18.41 -3.91
C HIS A 374 -15.95 -19.91 -3.66
#